data_AF-A0A9P7FK45-F1
#
_entry.id   AF-A0A9P7FK45-F1
#
_cell.length_a   1.000
_cell.length_b   1.000
_cell.length_c   1.000
_cell.angle_alpha   90.00
_cell.angle_beta   90.00
_cell.angle_gamma   90.00
#
_symmetry.space_group_name_H-M   'P 1'
#
loop_
_entity.id
_entity.type
_entity.pdbx_description
1 polymer ?
#
loop_
_entity_poly.entity_id
_entity_poly.type
_entity_poly.pdbx_seq_one_letter_code
_entity_poly.pdbx_strand_id
1 'polypeptide(L)'
;LPVTHILLTSRLESHISKAFQNEEVRPLVCEMPVKTCGKGGIISLDGADVDKDICTFLQHSFEELGSRRPDFPQPSTDDLVKLASRAGRRFIVASTMMKFIIDDEDKDPSDRLQLMLKLTSELLPGTEVFKLYDCILSTCADPKRAYMHLSIVAALADPLPISQISLLLGSGLGRDVQTTLMQLRSVVDIPIESILPVNIHHSSIRDYVSDPSNCSLLQVHEMSSPHSLLADSSLR
;
A
#
# COMPACT_ATOMS: atom_id res chain seq x y z
N LEU A 1 8.93 -21.98 -26.41
CA LEU A 1 9.18 -20.85 -27.34
C LEU A 1 10.27 -20.00 -26.71
N PRO A 2 11.32 -19.56 -27.44
CA PRO A 2 12.27 -18.61 -26.87
C PRO A 2 11.54 -17.29 -26.60
N VAL A 3 11.78 -16.67 -25.44
CA VAL A 3 11.23 -15.35 -25.11
C VAL A 3 11.87 -14.34 -26.06
N THR A 4 11.09 -13.80 -26.99
CA THR A 4 11.61 -12.89 -28.03
C THR A 4 11.62 -11.41 -27.61
N HIS A 5 10.87 -11.06 -26.56
CA HIS A 5 10.74 -9.68 -26.07
C HIS A 5 10.55 -9.70 -24.54
N ILE A 6 11.32 -8.87 -23.81
CA ILE A 6 11.24 -8.72 -22.36
C ILE A 6 10.85 -7.27 -22.06
N LEU A 7 9.78 -7.06 -21.28
CA LEU A 7 9.41 -5.75 -20.76
C LEU A 7 10.03 -5.56 -19.37
N LEU A 8 10.85 -4.52 -19.22
CA LEU A 8 11.45 -4.13 -17.95
C LEU A 8 10.84 -2.80 -17.51
N THR A 9 10.40 -2.74 -16.25
CA THR A 9 9.93 -1.51 -15.62
C THR A 9 10.84 -1.20 -14.43
N SER A 10 11.15 0.08 -14.24
CA SER A 10 11.96 0.53 -13.12
C SER A 10 11.69 2.00 -12.82
N ARG A 11 12.09 2.46 -11.63
CA ARG A 11 12.26 3.88 -11.36
C ARG A 11 13.37 4.43 -12.26
N LEU A 12 13.27 5.71 -12.61
CA LEU A 12 14.29 6.39 -13.42
C LEU A 12 15.53 6.71 -12.57
N GLU A 13 16.27 5.67 -12.19
CA GLU A 13 17.48 5.78 -11.39
C GLU A 13 18.71 5.88 -12.29
N SER A 14 19.61 6.81 -11.94
CA SER A 14 20.76 7.14 -12.80
C SER A 14 21.65 5.94 -13.13
N HIS A 15 21.79 4.99 -12.20
CA HIS A 15 22.60 3.79 -12.41
C HIS A 15 21.96 2.83 -13.42
N ILE A 16 20.63 2.74 -13.43
CA ILE A 16 19.84 1.92 -14.36
C ILE A 16 19.87 2.53 -15.76
N SER A 17 19.60 3.84 -15.86
CA SER A 17 19.67 4.55 -17.14
C SER A 17 21.06 4.46 -17.78
N LYS A 18 22.13 4.57 -16.98
CA LYS A 18 23.51 4.40 -17.47
C LYS A 18 23.80 2.98 -17.95
N ALA A 19 23.29 1.96 -17.26
CA ALA A 19 23.49 0.57 -17.65
C ALA A 19 22.91 0.28 -19.05
N PHE A 20 21.75 0.85 -19.38
CA PHE A 20 21.11 0.70 -20.68
C PHE A 20 21.69 1.61 -21.79
N GLN A 21 22.51 2.61 -21.44
CA GLN A 21 23.26 3.43 -22.39
C GLN A 21 24.56 2.78 -22.86
N ASN A 22 24.95 1.63 -22.31
CA ASN A 22 26.14 0.88 -22.72
C ASN A 22 26.03 0.43 -24.20
N GLU A 23 27.09 0.61 -24.98
CA GLU A 23 27.18 0.27 -26.41
C GLU A 23 26.76 -1.17 -26.75
N GLU A 24 26.99 -2.14 -25.85
CA GLU A 24 26.60 -3.54 -26.07
C GLU A 24 25.08 -3.77 -25.89
N VAL A 25 24.44 -2.99 -25.02
CA VAL A 25 23.05 -3.18 -24.60
C VAL A 25 22.11 -2.25 -25.33
N ARG A 26 22.55 -1.03 -25.63
CA ARG A 26 21.77 0.04 -26.28
C ARG A 26 21.06 -0.41 -27.57
N PRO A 27 21.66 -1.23 -28.47
CA PRO A 27 20.98 -1.69 -29.69
C PRO A 27 19.81 -2.65 -29.43
N LEU A 28 19.78 -3.28 -28.25
CA LEU A 28 18.78 -4.28 -27.86
C LEU A 28 17.63 -3.68 -27.06
N VAL A 29 17.74 -2.42 -26.63
CA VAL A 29 16.78 -1.75 -25.77
C VAL A 29 15.89 -0.85 -26.61
N CYS A 30 14.58 -1.10 -26.55
CA CYS A 30 13.58 -0.13 -26.97
C CYS A 30 13.09 0.62 -25.73
N GLU A 31 13.52 1.87 -25.56
CA GLU A 31 12.92 2.74 -24.54
C GLU A 31 11.50 3.11 -24.99
N MET A 32 10.50 2.81 -24.17
CA MET A 32 9.16 3.36 -24.33
C MET A 32 9.10 4.69 -23.57
N PRO A 33 9.22 5.85 -24.26
CA PRO A 33 9.30 7.13 -23.58
C PRO A 33 7.96 7.45 -22.89
N VAL A 34 7.96 7.41 -21.56
CA VAL A 34 6.95 8.06 -20.72
C VAL A 34 7.30 9.55 -20.71
N LYS A 35 6.88 10.31 -21.74
CA LYS A 35 7.07 11.77 -21.75
C LYS A 35 5.93 12.45 -21.02
N THR A 36 6.26 13.26 -20.03
CA THR A 36 5.34 14.23 -19.44
C THR A 36 5.11 15.36 -20.48
N CYS A 37 3.86 15.53 -20.89
CA CYS A 37 3.33 16.54 -21.81
C CYS A 37 3.55 16.37 -23.34
N GLY A 38 2.42 16.27 -24.06
CA GLY A 38 2.23 16.90 -25.38
C GLY A 38 1.87 15.98 -26.55
N LYS A 39 0.56 15.88 -26.84
CA LYS A 39 -0.13 15.43 -28.08
C LYS A 39 0.61 14.42 -28.97
N GLY A 40 0.26 13.14 -28.76
CA GLY A 40 0.50 12.04 -29.69
C GLY A 40 0.72 10.72 -28.97
N GLY A 41 -0.35 10.08 -28.47
CA GLY A 41 -0.33 8.74 -27.88
C GLY A 41 0.80 8.50 -26.87
N ILE A 42 0.80 9.23 -25.75
CA ILE A 42 1.80 9.10 -24.69
C ILE A 42 1.08 8.74 -23.38
N ILE A 43 1.56 7.69 -22.68
CA ILE A 43 1.14 7.39 -21.31
C ILE A 43 2.00 8.28 -20.41
N SER A 44 1.40 9.33 -19.82
CA SER A 44 2.08 10.21 -18.86
C SER A 44 1.81 9.69 -17.45
N LEU A 45 2.82 9.12 -16.79
CA LEU A 45 2.67 8.55 -15.44
C LEU A 45 2.61 9.59 -14.30
N ASP A 46 2.88 10.87 -14.59
CA ASP A 46 2.87 11.97 -13.60
C ASP A 46 2.00 13.18 -14.05
N GLY A 47 1.24 13.01 -15.14
CA GLY A 47 0.48 14.10 -15.78
C GLY A 47 -0.88 14.34 -15.14
N ALA A 48 -1.58 15.40 -15.57
CA ALA A 48 -2.97 15.66 -15.20
C ALA A 48 -3.92 14.51 -15.61
N ASP A 49 -3.52 13.71 -16.59
CA ASP A 49 -4.23 12.49 -17.00
C ASP A 49 -4.30 11.45 -15.87
N VAL A 50 -3.31 11.41 -14.97
CA VAL A 50 -3.29 10.44 -13.86
C VAL A 50 -4.40 10.72 -12.85
N ASP A 51 -4.67 12.00 -12.56
CA ASP A 51 -5.77 12.37 -11.66
C ASP A 51 -7.12 11.91 -12.24
N LYS A 52 -7.27 12.01 -13.58
CA LYS A 52 -8.44 11.50 -14.29
C LYS A 52 -8.51 9.97 -14.25
N ASP A 53 -7.40 9.28 -14.50
CA ASP A 53 -7.34 7.82 -14.48
C ASP A 53 -7.62 7.25 -13.07
N ILE A 54 -7.12 7.91 -12.02
CA ILE A 54 -7.47 7.57 -10.63
C ILE A 54 -8.95 7.79 -10.37
N CYS A 55 -9.52 8.91 -10.84
CA CYS A 55 -10.95 9.17 -10.69
C CYS A 55 -11.80 8.10 -11.40
N THR A 56 -11.41 7.69 -12.61
CA THR A 56 -12.03 6.57 -13.34
C THR A 56 -11.87 5.24 -12.61
N PHE A 57 -10.69 4.95 -12.06
CA PHE A 57 -10.46 3.76 -11.23
C PHE A 57 -11.37 3.73 -10.00
N LEU A 58 -11.48 4.85 -9.28
CA LEU A 58 -12.34 4.97 -8.11
C LEU A 58 -13.81 4.77 -8.51
N GLN A 59 -14.28 5.47 -9.55
CA GLN A 59 -15.64 5.34 -10.06
C GLN A 59 -15.98 3.86 -10.36
N HIS A 60 -15.16 3.19 -11.15
CA HIS A 60 -15.37 1.78 -11.49
C HIS A 60 -15.38 0.90 -10.22
N SER A 61 -14.48 1.16 -9.27
CA SER A 61 -14.39 0.39 -8.02
C SER A 61 -15.66 0.55 -7.16
N PHE A 62 -16.24 1.75 -7.11
CA PHE A 62 -17.50 1.98 -6.40
C PHE A 62 -18.72 1.42 -7.12
N GLU A 63 -18.75 1.45 -8.46
CA GLU A 63 -19.79 0.80 -9.27
C GLU A 63 -19.78 -0.73 -9.05
N GLU A 64 -18.59 -1.33 -8.99
CA GLU A 64 -18.43 -2.75 -8.67
C GLU A 64 -18.88 -3.06 -7.23
N LEU A 65 -18.54 -2.19 -6.27
CA LEU A 65 -19.02 -2.31 -4.89
C LEU A 65 -20.55 -2.24 -4.81
N GLY A 66 -21.17 -1.29 -5.52
CA GLY A 66 -22.64 -1.16 -5.58
C GLY A 66 -23.32 -2.36 -6.22
N SER A 67 -22.67 -2.98 -7.20
CA SER A 67 -23.16 -4.21 -7.82
C SER A 67 -23.15 -5.40 -6.85
N ARG A 68 -22.17 -5.44 -5.94
CA ARG A 68 -22.06 -6.48 -4.88
C ARG A 68 -22.92 -6.15 -3.65
N ARG A 69 -23.17 -4.87 -3.37
CA ARG A 69 -23.93 -4.36 -2.23
C ARG A 69 -24.92 -3.28 -2.71
N PRO A 70 -26.14 -3.67 -3.12
CA PRO A 70 -27.14 -2.75 -3.67
C PRO A 70 -27.55 -1.62 -2.72
N ASP A 71 -27.47 -1.85 -1.40
CA ASP A 71 -27.81 -0.87 -0.38
C ASP A 71 -26.71 0.20 -0.17
N PHE A 72 -25.53 0.04 -0.79
CA PHE A 72 -24.43 0.99 -0.67
C PHE A 72 -24.74 2.29 -1.43
N PRO A 73 -24.79 3.45 -0.74
CA PRO A 73 -25.00 4.73 -1.40
C PRO A 73 -23.75 5.08 -2.21
N GLN A 74 -23.90 5.12 -3.54
CA GLN A 74 -22.81 5.50 -4.42
C GLN A 74 -22.26 6.90 -4.06
N PRO A 75 -20.93 7.07 -4.02
CA PRO A 75 -20.33 8.36 -3.70
C PRO A 75 -20.69 9.41 -4.74
N SER A 76 -20.74 10.66 -4.30
CA SER A 76 -20.94 11.78 -5.22
C SER A 76 -19.70 11.99 -6.11
N THR A 77 -19.88 12.65 -7.26
CA THR A 77 -18.75 13.05 -8.11
C THR A 77 -17.73 13.90 -7.35
N ASP A 78 -18.18 14.73 -6.41
CA ASP A 78 -17.32 15.56 -5.56
C ASP A 78 -16.46 14.71 -4.61
N ASP A 79 -17.01 13.64 -4.04
CA ASP A 79 -16.26 12.70 -3.20
C ASP A 79 -15.19 11.96 -4.00
N LEU A 80 -15.50 11.53 -5.23
CA LEU A 80 -14.54 10.91 -6.15
C LEU A 80 -13.38 11.85 -6.48
N VAL A 81 -13.70 13.12 -6.82
CA VAL A 81 -12.69 14.14 -7.11
C VAL A 81 -11.81 14.42 -5.90
N LYS A 82 -12.38 14.49 -4.70
CA LYS A 82 -11.61 14.65 -3.45
C LYS A 82 -10.66 13.49 -3.23
N LEU A 83 -11.14 12.24 -3.33
CA LEU A 83 -10.31 11.05 -3.16
C LEU A 83 -9.20 10.99 -4.21
N ALA A 84 -9.51 11.27 -5.48
CA ALA A 84 -8.52 11.32 -6.55
C ALA A 84 -7.45 12.39 -6.29
N SER A 85 -7.87 13.60 -5.90
CA SER A 85 -6.94 14.67 -5.55
C SER A 85 -6.03 14.31 -4.37
N ARG A 86 -6.55 13.59 -3.37
CA ARG A 86 -5.79 13.12 -2.19
C ARG A 86 -4.93 11.91 -2.49
N ALA A 87 -5.17 11.22 -3.60
CA ALA A 87 -4.27 10.18 -4.06
C ALA A 87 -2.96 10.75 -4.61
N GLY A 88 -2.91 12.04 -4.95
CA GLY A 88 -1.66 12.71 -5.35
C GLY A 88 -1.00 12.08 -6.56
N ARG A 89 -1.78 11.60 -7.53
CA ARG A 89 -1.31 10.83 -8.69
C ARG A 89 -0.67 9.48 -8.35
N ARG A 90 -0.91 8.93 -7.16
CA ARG A 90 -0.39 7.63 -6.74
C ARG A 90 -1.52 6.61 -6.68
N PHE A 91 -1.55 5.71 -7.66
CA PHE A 91 -2.50 4.59 -7.68
C PHE A 91 -2.43 3.74 -6.41
N ILE A 92 -1.27 3.60 -5.78
CA ILE A 92 -1.16 2.88 -4.50
C ILE A 92 -2.00 3.54 -3.41
N VAL A 93 -2.06 4.87 -3.34
CA VAL A 93 -2.88 5.59 -2.36
C VAL A 93 -4.36 5.34 -2.65
N ALA A 94 -4.79 5.51 -3.90
CA ALA A 94 -6.18 5.27 -4.30
C ALA A 94 -6.61 3.81 -4.06
N SER A 95 -5.75 2.84 -4.40
CA SER A 95 -6.00 1.41 -4.18
C SER A 95 -6.09 1.09 -2.69
N THR A 96 -5.16 1.60 -1.87
CA THR A 96 -5.20 1.41 -0.42
C THR A 96 -6.44 2.07 0.21
N MET A 97 -6.86 3.26 -0.24
CA MET A 97 -8.12 3.88 0.18
C MET A 97 -9.30 2.96 -0.14
N MET A 98 -9.35 2.39 -1.36
CA MET A 98 -10.45 1.49 -1.76
C MET A 98 -10.46 0.20 -0.94
N LYS A 99 -9.30 -0.43 -0.72
CA LYS A 99 -9.16 -1.58 0.18
C LYS A 99 -9.59 -1.25 1.61
N PHE A 100 -9.25 -0.06 2.10
CA PHE A 100 -9.75 0.45 3.37
C PHE A 100 -11.26 0.76 3.32
N ILE A 101 -11.94 0.79 2.20
CA ILE A 101 -13.40 0.93 2.19
C ILE A 101 -14.06 -0.44 2.15
N ILE A 102 -13.49 -1.39 1.39
CA ILE A 102 -14.19 -2.64 1.05
C ILE A 102 -13.75 -3.90 1.80
N ASP A 103 -12.49 -3.98 2.27
CA ASP A 103 -11.90 -5.26 2.74
C ASP A 103 -12.21 -5.63 4.21
N ASP A 104 -13.08 -4.86 4.88
CA ASP A 104 -13.51 -5.11 6.26
C ASP A 104 -15.00 -5.48 6.24
N GLU A 105 -15.27 -6.78 6.35
CA GLU A 105 -16.62 -7.33 6.26
C GLU A 105 -17.48 -6.96 7.48
N ASP A 106 -16.85 -6.68 8.62
CA ASP A 106 -17.52 -6.36 9.88
C ASP A 106 -17.96 -4.89 9.96
N LYS A 107 -17.51 -4.05 9.01
CA LYS A 107 -17.78 -2.62 9.00
C LYS A 107 -18.59 -2.20 7.77
N ASP A 108 -19.46 -1.22 7.98
CA ASP A 108 -20.22 -0.64 6.89
C ASP A 108 -19.30 0.16 5.95
N PRO A 109 -19.28 -0.12 4.64
CA PRO A 109 -18.43 0.59 3.69
C PRO A 109 -18.76 2.08 3.57
N SER A 110 -20.00 2.49 3.84
CA SER A 110 -20.40 3.89 3.83
C SER A 110 -19.75 4.65 4.99
N ASP A 111 -19.77 4.05 6.19
CA ASP A 111 -19.07 4.59 7.35
C ASP A 111 -17.55 4.68 7.10
N ARG A 112 -16.96 3.65 6.48
CA ARG A 112 -15.53 3.64 6.13
C ARG A 112 -15.19 4.69 5.06
N LEU A 113 -16.06 4.91 4.07
CA LEU A 113 -15.91 5.97 3.09
C LEU A 113 -15.91 7.35 3.77
N GLN A 114 -16.87 7.62 4.64
CA GLN A 114 -16.93 8.89 5.38
C GLN A 114 -15.70 9.08 6.28
N LEU A 115 -15.27 8.02 6.96
CA LEU A 115 -14.05 8.03 7.75
C LEU A 115 -12.82 8.31 6.88
N MET A 116 -12.70 7.67 5.72
CA MET A 116 -11.59 7.90 4.79
C MET A 116 -11.59 9.34 4.26
N LEU A 117 -12.74 9.89 3.87
CA LEU A 117 -12.88 11.27 3.43
C LEU A 117 -12.48 12.28 4.53
N LYS A 118 -12.77 11.96 5.79
CA LYS A 118 -12.40 12.77 6.96
C LYS A 118 -10.90 12.68 7.25
N LEU A 119 -10.36 11.46 7.37
CA LEU A 119 -8.94 11.22 7.67
C LEU A 119 -8.03 11.86 6.62
N THR A 120 -8.46 11.84 5.37
CA THR A 120 -7.66 12.33 4.25
C THR A 120 -7.87 13.82 3.96
N SER A 121 -8.72 14.51 4.74
CA SER A 121 -9.05 15.92 4.53
C SER A 121 -7.87 16.88 4.65
N GLU A 122 -6.88 16.54 5.47
CA GLU A 122 -5.67 17.32 5.71
C GLU A 122 -4.48 16.85 4.86
N LEU A 123 -4.66 15.85 4.00
CA LEU A 123 -3.58 15.36 3.14
C LEU A 123 -3.28 16.37 2.03
N LEU A 124 -2.06 16.88 2.05
CA LEU A 124 -1.52 17.70 0.97
C LEU A 124 -1.10 16.82 -0.22
N PRO A 125 -1.35 17.26 -1.46
CA PRO A 125 -0.85 16.63 -2.67
C PRO A 125 0.67 16.33 -2.60
N GLY A 126 1.08 15.07 -2.83
CA GLY A 126 2.45 14.59 -2.88
C GLY A 126 3.06 13.98 -1.60
N THR A 127 2.39 14.06 -0.44
CA THR A 127 2.89 13.53 0.85
C THR A 127 2.09 12.32 1.40
N GLU A 128 1.32 11.64 0.55
CA GLU A 128 0.12 10.96 1.03
C GLU A 128 0.33 9.50 1.43
N VAL A 129 1.35 8.82 0.94
CA VAL A 129 1.49 7.37 1.19
C VAL A 129 1.71 7.07 2.66
N PHE A 130 2.71 7.70 3.29
CA PHE A 130 3.02 7.47 4.70
C PHE A 130 1.96 8.07 5.63
N LYS A 131 1.43 9.25 5.29
CA LYS A 131 0.32 9.84 6.04
C LYS A 131 -0.96 9.00 5.95
N LEU A 132 -1.24 8.36 4.81
CA LEU A 132 -2.33 7.40 4.71
C LEU A 132 -2.11 6.21 5.63
N TYR A 133 -0.88 5.70 5.73
CA TYR A 133 -0.55 4.63 6.67
C TYR A 133 -0.72 5.08 8.12
N ASP A 134 -0.30 6.30 8.46
CA ASP A 134 -0.56 6.90 9.78
C ASP A 134 -2.07 6.97 10.07
N CYS A 135 -2.87 7.44 9.10
CA CYS A 135 -4.33 7.47 9.21
C CYS A 135 -4.90 6.07 9.47
N ILE A 136 -4.51 5.06 8.70
CA ILE A 136 -4.99 3.68 8.85
C ILE A 136 -4.59 3.12 10.21
N LEU A 137 -3.34 3.30 10.63
CA LEU A 137 -2.85 2.86 11.94
C LEU A 137 -3.63 3.52 13.08
N SER A 138 -3.97 4.81 12.95
CA SER A 138 -4.76 5.53 13.96
C SER A 138 -6.16 4.96 14.17
N THR A 139 -6.69 4.19 13.20
CA THR A 139 -7.99 3.52 13.32
C THR A 139 -7.93 2.17 14.03
N CYS A 140 -6.72 1.64 14.26
CA CYS A 140 -6.53 0.39 14.97
C CYS A 140 -6.75 0.58 16.48
N ALA A 141 -7.25 -0.45 17.16
CA ALA A 141 -7.48 -0.44 18.60
C ALA A 141 -6.20 -0.17 19.41
N ASP A 142 -5.06 -0.66 18.92
CA ASP A 142 -3.73 -0.36 19.46
C ASP A 142 -2.78 -0.02 18.29
N PRO A 143 -2.62 1.27 17.95
CA PRO A 143 -1.79 1.70 16.82
C PRO A 143 -0.32 1.32 16.97
N LYS A 144 0.22 1.32 18.20
CA LYS A 144 1.61 0.93 18.46
C LYS A 144 1.82 -0.56 18.17
N ARG A 145 0.88 -1.39 18.62
CA ARG A 145 0.89 -2.83 18.36
C ARG A 145 0.67 -3.15 16.88
N ALA A 146 -0.22 -2.40 16.22
CA ALA A 146 -0.45 -2.49 14.78
C ALA A 146 0.82 -2.17 13.98
N TYR A 147 1.52 -1.09 14.33
CA TYR A 147 2.79 -0.75 13.72
C TYR A 147 3.84 -1.83 13.95
N MET A 148 3.93 -2.40 15.16
CA MET A 148 4.86 -3.49 15.47
C MET A 148 4.64 -4.69 14.54
N HIS A 149 3.42 -5.21 14.49
CA HIS A 149 3.12 -6.40 13.70
C HIS A 149 3.27 -6.15 12.20
N LEU A 150 2.90 -4.96 11.72
CA LEU A 150 3.16 -4.55 10.34
C LEU A 150 4.67 -4.52 10.02
N SER A 151 5.46 -3.96 10.93
CA SER A 151 6.92 -3.87 10.77
C SER A 151 7.57 -5.25 10.74
N ILE A 152 7.08 -6.18 11.56
CA ILE A 152 7.52 -7.58 11.54
C ILE A 152 7.21 -8.22 10.17
N VAL A 153 5.96 -8.14 9.70
CA VAL A 153 5.57 -8.70 8.40
C VAL A 153 6.42 -8.10 7.26
N ALA A 154 6.68 -6.80 7.31
CA ALA A 154 7.45 -6.11 6.29
C ALA A 154 8.95 -6.49 6.29
N ALA A 155 9.52 -6.78 7.48
CA ALA A 155 10.93 -7.11 7.68
C ALA A 155 11.28 -8.58 7.42
N LEU A 156 10.29 -9.47 7.31
CA LEU A 156 10.52 -10.87 6.94
C LEU A 156 11.15 -10.96 5.54
N ALA A 157 12.26 -11.69 5.44
CA ALA A 157 12.91 -11.99 4.18
C ALA A 157 12.00 -12.87 3.31
N ASP A 158 11.50 -13.96 3.90
CA ASP A 158 10.49 -14.84 3.33
C ASP A 158 9.16 -14.65 4.08
N PRO A 159 8.07 -14.28 3.38
CA PRO A 159 6.73 -14.15 3.97
C PRO A 159 6.30 -15.42 4.73
N LEU A 160 5.73 -15.24 5.91
CA LEU A 160 5.30 -16.35 6.79
C LEU A 160 3.78 -16.35 7.00
N PRO A 161 3.16 -17.52 7.25
CA PRO A 161 1.77 -17.61 7.70
C PRO A 161 1.59 -16.97 9.08
N ILE A 162 0.38 -16.47 9.39
CA ILE A 162 0.06 -15.86 10.69
C ILE A 162 0.46 -16.76 11.86
N SER A 163 0.19 -18.06 11.76
CA SER A 163 0.51 -19.02 12.80
C SER A 163 2.02 -19.09 13.11
N GLN A 164 2.86 -19.00 12.09
CA GLN A 164 4.31 -18.99 12.25
C GLN A 164 4.82 -17.65 12.79
N ILE A 165 4.23 -16.53 12.36
CA ILE A 165 4.53 -15.21 12.94
C ILE A 165 4.18 -15.18 14.43
N SER A 166 2.99 -15.67 14.79
CA SER A 166 2.56 -15.78 16.19
C SER A 166 3.49 -16.67 17.01
N LEU A 167 3.94 -17.80 16.44
CA LEU A 167 4.88 -18.70 17.11
C LEU A 167 6.24 -18.02 17.33
N LEU A 168 6.77 -17.37 16.29
CA LEU A 168 8.04 -16.65 16.34
C LEU A 168 8.02 -15.59 17.44
N LEU A 169 6.96 -14.78 17.48
CA LEU A 169 6.78 -13.73 18.48
C LEU A 169 6.43 -14.23 19.91
N GLY A 170 6.18 -15.54 20.06
CA GLY A 170 5.86 -16.19 21.33
C GLY A 170 4.53 -15.76 21.96
N SER A 171 4.20 -16.29 23.14
CA SER A 171 2.91 -16.06 23.82
C SER A 171 2.64 -14.61 24.24
N GLY A 172 3.69 -13.79 24.36
CA GLY A 172 3.58 -12.37 24.71
C GLY A 172 3.21 -11.50 23.50
N LEU A 173 4.05 -11.52 22.46
CA LEU A 173 3.87 -10.67 21.28
C LEU A 173 2.97 -11.32 20.22
N GLY A 174 2.98 -12.64 20.11
CA GLY A 174 2.30 -13.38 19.05
C GLY A 174 0.79 -13.57 19.22
N ARG A 175 0.24 -13.31 20.41
CA ARG A 175 -1.15 -13.65 20.77
C ARG A 175 -2.23 -12.92 19.98
N ASP A 176 -1.92 -11.72 19.51
CA ASP A 176 -2.87 -10.79 18.88
C ASP A 176 -2.54 -10.49 17.42
N VAL A 177 -1.51 -11.14 16.84
CA VAL A 177 -1.06 -10.94 15.45
C VAL A 177 -2.23 -11.01 14.48
N GLN A 178 -3.07 -12.04 14.57
CA GLN A 178 -4.23 -12.19 13.68
C GLN A 178 -5.19 -11.01 13.81
N THR A 179 -5.69 -10.73 15.01
CA THR A 179 -6.68 -9.68 15.26
C THR A 179 -6.15 -8.30 14.90
N THR A 180 -4.86 -8.05 15.11
CA THR A 180 -4.22 -6.79 14.75
C THR A 180 -4.03 -6.66 13.24
N LEU A 181 -3.51 -7.69 12.55
CA LEU A 181 -3.32 -7.65 11.10
C LEU A 181 -4.65 -7.55 10.36
N MET A 182 -5.73 -8.15 10.87
CA MET A 182 -7.08 -8.01 10.29
C MET A 182 -7.54 -6.55 10.21
N GLN A 183 -7.15 -5.70 11.15
CA GLN A 183 -7.43 -4.26 11.11
C GLN A 183 -6.60 -3.52 10.03
N LEU A 184 -5.52 -4.15 9.56
CA LEU A 184 -4.58 -3.64 8.56
C LEU A 184 -4.76 -4.28 7.17
N ARG A 185 -5.88 -4.93 6.89
CA ARG A 185 -6.17 -5.57 5.58
C ARG A 185 -6.03 -4.64 4.37
N SER A 186 -6.15 -3.33 4.58
CA SER A 186 -5.94 -2.33 3.53
C SER A 186 -4.49 -2.19 3.09
N VAL A 187 -3.53 -2.60 3.93
CA VAL A 187 -2.07 -2.54 3.67
C VAL A 187 -1.39 -3.91 3.68
N VAL A 188 -2.05 -4.93 4.24
CA VAL A 188 -1.59 -6.32 4.31
C VAL A 188 -2.58 -7.25 3.61
N ASP A 189 -2.08 -8.13 2.76
CA ASP A 189 -2.82 -9.24 2.17
C ASP A 189 -2.89 -10.41 3.15
N ILE A 190 -4.10 -10.73 3.59
CA ILE A 190 -4.37 -11.82 4.52
C ILE A 190 -5.10 -12.93 3.78
N PRO A 191 -4.43 -14.05 3.48
CA PRO A 191 -5.04 -15.15 2.74
C PRO A 191 -6.16 -15.81 3.56
N ILE A 192 -7.13 -16.37 2.84
CA ILE A 192 -8.23 -17.15 3.43
C ILE A 192 -7.68 -18.44 4.07
N GLU A 193 -6.74 -19.09 3.38
CA GLU A 193 -6.07 -20.28 3.88
C GLU A 193 -4.97 -19.92 4.87
N SER A 194 -5.11 -20.38 6.11
CA SER A 194 -4.20 -20.03 7.22
C SER A 194 -2.76 -20.55 7.07
N ILE A 195 -2.52 -21.45 6.12
CA ILE A 195 -1.19 -21.98 5.78
C ILE A 195 -0.42 -21.09 4.80
N LEU A 196 -1.11 -20.17 4.13
CA LEU A 196 -0.50 -19.29 3.15
C LEU A 196 0.14 -18.08 3.85
N PRO A 197 1.23 -17.55 3.28
CA PRO A 197 1.95 -16.45 3.90
C PRO A 197 1.18 -15.13 3.81
N VAL A 198 1.38 -14.29 4.83
CA VAL A 198 0.90 -12.92 4.86
C VAL A 198 1.87 -12.01 4.11
N ASN A 199 1.35 -11.17 3.23
CA ASN A 199 2.16 -10.26 2.42
C ASN A 199 1.75 -8.81 2.61
N ILE A 200 2.67 -7.86 2.40
CA ILE A 200 2.31 -6.45 2.27
C ILE A 200 1.79 -6.19 0.86
N HIS A 201 0.79 -5.31 0.70
CA HIS A 201 0.24 -4.99 -0.63
C HIS A 201 1.24 -4.23 -1.53
N HIS A 202 2.19 -3.50 -0.93
CA HIS A 202 3.16 -2.70 -1.68
C HIS A 202 4.45 -2.46 -0.91
N SER A 203 5.57 -2.34 -1.64
CA SER A 203 6.90 -2.20 -1.05
C SER A 203 7.10 -0.90 -0.27
N SER A 204 6.30 0.14 -0.51
CA SER A 204 6.34 1.38 0.29
C SER A 204 6.02 1.18 1.77
N ILE A 205 5.41 0.04 2.15
CA ILE A 205 5.27 -0.32 3.56
C ILE A 205 6.63 -0.63 4.17
N ARG A 206 7.56 -1.26 3.44
CA ARG A 206 8.93 -1.47 3.91
C ARG A 206 9.65 -0.15 4.11
N ASP A 207 9.54 0.76 3.14
CA ASP A 207 10.12 2.10 3.24
C ASP A 207 9.52 2.87 4.45
N TYR A 208 8.23 2.69 4.70
CA TYR A 208 7.54 3.31 5.84
C TYR A 208 8.00 2.76 7.19
N VAL A 209 8.14 1.44 7.34
CA VAL A 209 8.49 0.82 8.63
C VAL A 209 10.00 0.73 8.88
N SER A 210 10.84 0.98 7.88
CA SER A 210 12.30 0.90 8.03
C SER A 210 12.89 2.02 8.89
N ASP A 211 12.20 3.16 8.97
CA ASP A 211 12.59 4.31 9.80
C ASP A 211 11.37 4.76 10.63
N PRO A 212 11.41 4.66 11.97
CA PRO A 212 10.31 5.09 12.83
C PRO A 212 9.90 6.56 12.63
N SER A 213 10.80 7.43 12.15
CA SER A 213 10.50 8.84 11.87
C SER A 213 9.56 9.06 10.68
N ASN A 214 9.36 8.04 9.84
CA ASN A 214 8.36 8.07 8.77
C ASN A 214 6.92 7.92 9.31
N CYS A 215 6.75 7.43 10.54
CA CYS A 215 5.46 7.32 11.20
C CYS A 215 5.26 8.51 12.13
N SER A 216 4.15 9.23 12.01
CA SER A 216 3.88 10.40 12.86
C SER A 216 3.49 10.04 14.30
N LEU A 217 3.30 8.75 14.62
CA LEU A 217 2.91 8.30 15.96
C LEU A 217 4.12 8.31 16.90
N LEU A 218 4.15 9.24 17.84
CA LEU A 218 5.26 9.38 18.81
C LEU A 218 5.55 8.09 19.59
N GLN A 219 4.52 7.30 19.88
CA GLN A 219 4.64 6.04 20.63
C GLN A 219 5.49 4.96 19.93
N VAL A 220 5.71 5.12 18.62
CA VAL A 220 6.46 4.21 17.75
C VAL A 220 7.96 4.53 17.73
N HIS A 221 8.35 5.78 18.00
CA HIS A 221 9.74 6.23 17.87
C HIS A 221 10.69 5.58 18.89
N GLU A 222 10.16 5.08 20.00
CA GLU A 222 10.91 4.38 21.04
C GLU A 222 10.92 2.85 20.84
N MET A 223 10.35 2.34 19.75
CA MET A 223 10.28 0.90 19.51
C MET A 223 11.61 0.34 19.03
N SER A 224 11.95 -0.85 19.53
CA SER A 224 13.05 -1.66 18.99
C SER A 224 12.83 -1.93 17.49
N SER A 225 13.92 -1.93 16.73
CA SER A 225 13.88 -2.30 15.31
C SER A 225 13.20 -3.68 15.13
N PRO A 226 12.38 -3.86 14.08
CA PRO A 226 11.76 -5.16 13.80
C PRO A 226 12.81 -6.26 13.59
N HIS A 227 14.00 -5.94 13.07
CA HIS A 227 15.09 -6.90 12.94
C HIS A 227 15.64 -7.37 14.28
N SER A 228 15.76 -6.47 15.26
CA SER A 228 16.18 -6.85 16.63
C SER A 228 15.14 -7.76 17.28
N LEU A 229 13.85 -7.42 17.16
CA LEU A 229 12.75 -8.26 17.66
C LEU A 229 12.74 -9.65 17.02
N LEU A 230 12.94 -9.74 15.71
CA LEU A 230 13.01 -11.01 14.99
C LEU A 230 14.23 -11.83 15.41
N ALA A 231 15.39 -11.20 15.58
CA ALA A 231 16.60 -11.87 16.05
C ALA A 231 16.40 -12.45 17.46
N ASP A 232 15.89 -11.64 18.41
CA ASP A 232 15.61 -12.08 19.78
C ASP A 232 14.57 -13.20 19.83
N SER A 233 13.57 -13.13 18.96
CA SER A 233 12.50 -14.12 18.84
C SER A 233 12.98 -15.44 18.23
N SER A 234 13.95 -15.39 17.32
CA SER A 234 14.52 -16.58 16.66
C SER A 234 15.48 -17.37 17.55
N LEU A 235 15.94 -16.77 18.66
CA LEU A 235 16.83 -17.41 19.63
C LEU A 235 16.10 -18.19 20.73
N ARG A 236 14.77 -18.18 20.73
CA ARG A 236 13.92 -18.87 21.70
C ARG A 236 13.49 -20.24 21.19
#